data_AF-A0A3L9ZIH7-F1
#
_entry.id   AF-A0A3L9ZIH7-F1
#
_cell.length_a   1.000
_cell.length_b   1.000
_cell.length_c   1.000
_cell.angle_alpha   90.00
_cell.angle_beta   90.00
_cell.angle_gamma   90.00
#
_symmetry.space_group_name_H-M   'P 1'
#
loop_
_entity.id
_entity.type
_entity.pdbx_description
1 polymer ?
#
loop_
_entity_poly.entity_id
_entity_poly.type
_entity_poly.pdbx_seq_one_letter_code
_entity_poly.pdbx_strand_id
1 'polypeptide(L)'
;MINRHNSSIKKVLIGAVALLFIASFSSCSKNISFQNSTIVPAAEGNVTIKKDSNKNYAVKIKISNLAEVKRLQPSKNVYVVWMETDENLVKNIGQIKSDTGFISSKLKASFQTVTSFKPSKVFITAEDNQDAQYPGNLIVLTTKRF
;
A
#
# COMPACT_ATOMS: atom_id res chain seq x y z
N MET A 1 23.69 38.79 41.59
CA MET A 1 24.06 37.43 41.09
C MET A 1 22.86 36.61 40.57
N ILE A 2 21.61 37.06 40.74
CA ILE A 2 20.39 36.27 40.43
C ILE A 2 20.04 36.21 38.92
N ASN A 3 20.39 37.23 38.12
CA ASN A 3 19.95 37.32 36.72
C ASN A 3 20.69 36.39 35.73
N ARG A 4 21.95 36.03 36.01
CA ARG A 4 22.77 35.13 35.16
C ARG A 4 22.29 33.67 35.23
N HIS A 5 21.76 33.28 36.38
CA HIS A 5 21.26 31.92 36.62
C HIS A 5 19.96 31.68 35.83
N ASN A 6 19.03 32.64 35.85
CA ASN A 6 17.76 32.58 35.12
C ASN A 6 17.96 32.57 33.58
N SER A 7 18.97 33.29 33.09
CA SER A 7 19.36 33.26 31.66
C SER A 7 19.92 31.91 31.23
N SER A 8 20.73 31.26 32.09
CA SER A 8 21.30 29.94 31.81
C SER A 8 20.22 28.85 31.85
N ILE A 9 19.28 28.93 32.80
CA ILE A 9 18.13 28.02 32.89
C ILE A 9 17.25 28.12 31.64
N LYS A 10 16.96 29.34 31.15
CA LYS A 10 16.22 29.54 29.89
C LYS A 10 16.95 28.94 28.68
N LYS A 11 18.27 29.11 28.57
CA LYS A 11 19.07 28.51 27.48
C LYS A 11 19.08 26.98 27.53
N VAL A 12 19.16 26.40 28.72
CA VAL A 12 19.07 24.94 28.93
C VAL A 12 17.67 24.43 28.60
N LEU A 13 16.61 25.13 29.02
CA LEU A 13 15.22 24.78 28.66
C LEU A 13 14.99 24.86 27.14
N ILE A 14 15.46 25.92 26.48
CA ILE A 14 15.35 26.07 25.02
C ILE A 14 16.12 24.96 24.31
N GLY A 15 17.32 24.62 24.79
CA GLY A 15 18.11 23.52 24.26
C GLY A 15 17.42 22.15 24.43
N ALA A 16 16.81 21.91 25.59
CA ALA A 16 16.07 20.67 25.87
C ALA A 16 14.82 20.52 25.00
N VAL A 17 14.05 21.61 24.80
CA VAL A 17 12.87 21.64 23.92
C VAL A 17 13.28 21.38 22.46
N ALA A 18 14.37 21.96 21.98
CA ALA A 18 14.89 21.73 20.64
C ALA A 18 15.33 20.26 20.43
N LEU A 19 15.91 19.62 21.46
CA LEU A 19 16.33 18.22 21.41
C LEU A 19 15.15 17.24 21.38
N LEU A 20 14.05 17.57 22.07
CA LEU A 20 12.79 16.79 22.09
C LEU A 20 12.05 16.81 20.73
N PHE A 21 12.22 17.86 19.93
CA PHE A 21 11.62 17.93 18.58
C PHE A 21 12.29 17.00 17.56
N ILE A 22 13.56 16.61 17.76
CA ILE A 22 14.32 15.78 16.80
C ILE A 22 13.96 14.28 16.95
N ALA A 23 13.39 13.87 18.08
CA ALA A 23 13.08 12.47 18.37
C ALA A 23 11.80 11.93 17.71
N SER A 24 11.07 12.75 16.93
CA SER A 24 9.74 12.38 16.45
C SER A 24 9.75 11.93 14.98
N PHE A 25 9.29 10.69 14.76
CA PHE A 25 8.78 10.10 13.51
C PHE A 25 9.72 9.29 12.60
N SER A 26 10.27 8.19 13.12
CA SER A 26 10.71 7.05 12.28
C SER A 26 9.51 6.22 11.81
N SER A 27 8.64 6.76 10.95
CA SER A 27 7.59 5.94 10.32
C SER A 27 8.22 5.06 9.24
N CYS A 28 8.54 3.81 9.61
CA CYS A 28 9.05 2.82 8.67
C CYS A 28 7.96 2.43 7.67
N SER A 29 8.18 2.78 6.40
CA SER A 29 7.33 2.40 5.27
C SER A 29 8.03 1.31 4.48
N LYS A 30 7.38 0.16 4.28
CA LYS A 30 7.89 -0.90 3.40
C LYS A 30 7.38 -0.66 1.99
N ASN A 31 8.26 -0.72 0.99
CA ASN A 31 7.89 -0.67 -0.42
C ASN A 31 8.30 -1.98 -1.09
N ILE A 32 7.33 -2.71 -1.65
CA ILE A 32 7.49 -4.06 -2.20
C ILE A 32 7.04 -4.04 -3.66
N SER A 33 7.92 -4.40 -4.58
CA SER A 33 7.56 -4.52 -6.00
C SER A 33 6.73 -5.78 -6.27
N PHE A 34 5.83 -5.71 -7.24
CA PHE A 34 5.22 -6.91 -7.81
C PHE A 34 6.26 -7.71 -8.60
N GLN A 35 6.06 -9.02 -8.64
CA GLN A 35 6.78 -9.93 -9.52
C GLN A 35 6.24 -9.80 -10.94
N ASN A 36 7.08 -10.17 -11.92
CA ASN A 36 6.67 -10.19 -13.32
C ASN A 36 5.45 -11.10 -13.50
N SER A 37 4.44 -10.58 -14.19
CA SER A 37 3.22 -11.32 -14.49
C SER A 37 3.39 -12.17 -15.74
N THR A 38 2.84 -13.38 -15.74
CA THR A 38 2.67 -14.17 -16.96
C THR A 38 1.38 -13.82 -17.71
N ILE A 39 0.39 -13.24 -17.01
CA ILE A 39 -0.92 -12.87 -17.58
C ILE A 39 -0.88 -11.49 -18.23
N VAL A 40 -0.17 -10.54 -17.61
CA VAL A 40 0.02 -9.18 -18.13
C VAL A 40 1.52 -8.81 -18.07
N PRO A 41 2.36 -9.32 -18.99
CA PRO A 41 3.82 -9.22 -18.88
C PRO A 41 4.39 -7.81 -18.75
N ALA A 42 3.72 -6.81 -19.31
CA ALA A 42 4.15 -5.42 -19.24
C ALA A 42 3.76 -4.73 -17.92
N ALA A 43 2.86 -5.33 -17.11
CA ALA A 43 2.36 -4.70 -15.89
C ALA A 43 3.45 -4.64 -14.82
N GLU A 44 3.68 -3.41 -14.34
CA GLU A 44 4.67 -3.11 -13.32
C GLU A 44 4.01 -2.33 -12.20
N GLY A 45 4.44 -2.57 -10.96
CA GLY A 45 3.89 -1.83 -9.84
C GLY A 45 4.52 -2.16 -8.51
N ASN A 46 4.09 -1.42 -7.50
CA ASN A 46 4.61 -1.55 -6.15
C ASN A 46 3.50 -1.38 -5.11
N VAL A 47 3.71 -2.04 -3.97
CA VAL A 47 2.87 -2.02 -2.78
C VAL A 47 3.63 -1.31 -1.67
N THR A 48 3.08 -0.22 -1.16
CA THR A 48 3.60 0.50 -0.01
C THR A 48 2.76 0.18 1.21
N ILE A 49 3.41 -0.35 2.25
CA ILE A 49 2.80 -0.66 3.55
C ILE A 49 3.36 0.28 4.60
N LYS A 50 2.49 1.06 5.23
CA LYS A 50 2.87 1.99 6.30
C LYS A 50 2.04 1.69 7.55
N LYS A 51 2.71 1.45 8.67
CA LYS A 51 2.04 1.29 9.96
C LYS A 51 1.73 2.66 10.57
N ASP A 52 0.50 2.85 11.04
CA ASP A 52 0.09 4.05 11.74
C ASP A 52 0.25 3.91 13.28
N SER A 53 -0.01 4.99 14.01
CA SER A 53 0.05 5.01 15.48
C SER A 53 -1.01 4.13 16.15
N ASN A 54 -2.11 3.85 15.44
CA ASN A 54 -3.23 3.03 15.91
C ASN A 54 -3.01 1.53 15.61
N LYS A 55 -1.79 1.16 15.17
CA LYS A 55 -1.40 -0.20 14.78
C LYS A 55 -2.16 -0.74 13.56
N ASN A 56 -2.81 0.12 12.77
CA ASN A 56 -3.32 -0.23 11.46
C ASN A 56 -2.23 -0.09 10.39
N TYR A 57 -2.46 -0.72 9.25
CA TYR A 57 -1.58 -0.74 8.10
C TYR A 57 -2.27 -0.07 6.93
N ALA A 58 -1.73 1.06 6.49
CA ALA A 58 -2.10 1.69 5.24
C ALA A 58 -1.44 0.92 4.09
N VAL A 59 -2.26 0.38 3.19
CA VAL A 59 -1.84 -0.34 1.98
C VAL A 59 -2.08 0.57 0.79
N LYS A 60 -1.04 0.87 0.03
CA LYS A 60 -1.12 1.67 -1.20
C LYS A 60 -0.48 0.91 -2.35
N ILE A 61 -1.19 0.82 -3.47
CA ILE A 61 -0.74 0.13 -4.66
C ILE A 61 -0.72 1.11 -5.82
N LYS A 62 0.36 1.08 -6.61
CA LYS A 62 0.47 1.80 -7.88
C LYS A 62 0.91 0.82 -8.94
N ILE A 63 0.23 0.87 -10.09
CA ILE A 63 0.47 -0.03 -11.21
C ILE A 63 0.50 0.81 -12.49
N SER A 64 1.41 0.47 -13.37
CA SER A 64 1.50 0.97 -14.74
C SER A 64 1.43 -0.22 -15.70
N ASN A 65 1.06 0.04 -16.95
CA ASN A 65 0.95 -0.97 -18.00
C ASN A 65 -0.01 -2.14 -17.67
N LEU A 66 -0.99 -1.91 -16.79
CA LEU A 66 -2.05 -2.88 -16.50
C LEU A 66 -3.05 -2.91 -17.67
N ALA A 67 -3.19 -4.08 -18.30
CA ALA A 67 -4.20 -4.29 -19.34
C ALA A 67 -5.62 -4.08 -18.80
N GLU A 68 -6.53 -3.62 -19.65
CA GLU A 68 -7.94 -3.55 -19.29
C GLU A 68 -8.48 -4.94 -18.97
N VAL A 69 -9.24 -5.06 -17.88
CA VAL A 69 -9.73 -6.34 -17.38
C VAL A 69 -10.59 -7.10 -18.41
N LYS A 70 -11.34 -6.36 -19.23
CA LYS A 70 -12.15 -6.92 -20.32
C LYS A 70 -11.33 -7.50 -21.48
N ARG A 71 -10.05 -7.11 -21.61
CA ARG A 71 -9.14 -7.59 -22.65
C ARG A 71 -8.36 -8.84 -22.26
N LEU A 72 -8.52 -9.31 -21.02
CA LEU A 72 -7.92 -10.56 -20.58
C LEU A 72 -8.58 -11.77 -21.27
N GLN A 73 -7.89 -12.91 -21.24
CA GLN A 73 -8.42 -14.19 -21.69
C GLN A 73 -8.29 -15.22 -20.56
N PRO A 74 -9.42 -15.72 -20.00
CA PRO A 74 -10.79 -15.28 -20.27
C PRO A 74 -11.03 -13.83 -19.83
N SER A 75 -12.00 -13.17 -20.46
CA SER A 75 -12.42 -11.81 -20.11
C SER A 75 -13.04 -11.78 -18.71
N LYS A 76 -12.78 -10.72 -17.94
CA LYS A 76 -13.25 -10.51 -16.57
C LYS A 76 -13.78 -9.10 -16.38
N ASN A 77 -14.42 -8.85 -15.24
CA ASN A 77 -15.11 -7.58 -14.96
C ASN A 77 -14.32 -6.63 -14.07
N VAL A 78 -13.51 -7.17 -13.15
CA VAL A 78 -12.87 -6.36 -12.10
C VAL A 78 -11.53 -6.94 -11.67
N TYR A 79 -10.61 -6.06 -11.28
CA TYR A 79 -9.41 -6.46 -10.57
C TYR A 79 -9.65 -6.36 -9.06
N VAL A 80 -9.54 -7.48 -8.36
CA VAL A 80 -9.69 -7.56 -6.91
C VAL A 80 -8.32 -7.66 -6.25
N VAL A 81 -8.13 -6.87 -5.21
CA VAL A 81 -6.90 -6.84 -4.41
C VAL A 81 -7.08 -7.74 -3.20
N TRP A 82 -6.13 -8.64 -3.02
CA TRP A 82 -6.06 -9.57 -1.93
C TRP A 82 -4.81 -9.34 -1.10
N MET A 83 -4.92 -9.61 0.20
CA MET A 83 -3.77 -9.74 1.08
C MET A 83 -3.76 -11.09 1.78
N GLU A 84 -2.56 -11.60 2.02
CA GLU A 84 -2.34 -12.64 3.01
C GLU A 84 -1.87 -11.99 4.32
N THR A 85 -2.40 -12.42 5.46
CA THR A 85 -1.95 -11.98 6.78
C THR A 85 -0.71 -12.76 7.22
N ASP A 86 -0.06 -12.35 8.30
CA ASP A 86 0.97 -13.15 8.97
C ASP A 86 0.43 -14.44 9.60
N GLU A 87 -0.88 -14.54 9.81
CA GLU A 87 -1.61 -15.76 10.21
C GLU A 87 -1.99 -16.66 9.01
N ASN A 88 -1.49 -16.36 7.80
CA ASN A 88 -1.81 -17.06 6.55
C ASN A 88 -3.31 -17.01 6.15
N LEU A 89 -4.03 -15.97 6.59
CA LEU A 89 -5.42 -15.74 6.16
C LEU A 89 -5.45 -14.87 4.92
N VAL A 90 -6.23 -15.26 3.92
CA VAL A 90 -6.45 -14.47 2.70
C VAL A 90 -7.68 -13.60 2.87
N LYS A 91 -7.55 -12.29 2.58
CA LYS A 91 -8.65 -11.32 2.69
C LYS A 91 -8.75 -10.48 1.42
N ASN A 92 -9.98 -10.32 0.92
CA ASN A 92 -10.33 -9.31 -0.07
C ASN A 92 -10.25 -7.94 0.62
N ILE A 93 -9.45 -7.04 0.08
CA ILE A 93 -9.27 -5.69 0.63
C ILE A 93 -9.87 -4.59 -0.23
N GLY A 94 -10.47 -4.97 -1.37
CA GLY A 94 -11.20 -4.09 -2.27
C GLY A 94 -10.79 -4.27 -3.73
N GLN A 95 -11.32 -3.40 -4.58
CA GLN A 95 -11.08 -3.45 -6.02
C GLN A 95 -10.22 -2.29 -6.51
N ILE A 96 -9.50 -2.52 -7.60
CA ILE A 96 -8.77 -1.46 -8.30
C ILE A 96 -9.76 -0.67 -9.15
N LYS A 97 -9.84 0.64 -8.89
CA LYS A 97 -10.54 1.56 -9.79
C LYS A 97 -9.56 2.01 -10.86
N SER A 98 -9.81 1.64 -12.12
CA SER A 98 -9.12 2.24 -13.25
C SER A 98 -9.64 3.66 -13.44
N ASP A 99 -8.76 4.63 -13.66
CA ASP A 99 -9.16 6.02 -13.94
C ASP A 99 -9.84 6.06 -15.33
N THR A 100 -11.16 5.92 -15.38
CA THR A 100 -11.97 5.90 -16.61
C THR A 100 -12.41 7.30 -17.05
N GLY A 101 -11.50 8.28 -17.02
CA GLY A 101 -11.73 9.56 -17.70
C GLY A 101 -11.51 9.39 -19.20
N PHE A 102 -12.31 10.05 -20.04
CA PHE A 102 -12.25 10.00 -21.52
C PHE A 102 -10.89 10.43 -22.15
N ILE A 103 -9.89 10.77 -21.32
CA ILE A 103 -8.49 11.01 -21.70
C ILE A 103 -7.55 10.27 -20.72
N SER A 104 -7.88 9.03 -20.35
CA SER A 104 -7.03 8.17 -19.51
C SER A 104 -5.80 7.78 -20.30
N SER A 105 -4.68 8.43 -19.99
CA SER A 105 -3.38 8.06 -20.52
C SER A 105 -2.97 6.69 -19.98
N LYS A 106 -3.40 5.66 -20.72
CA LYS A 106 -2.83 4.32 -20.88
C LYS A 106 -2.36 3.63 -19.58
N LEU A 107 -3.18 2.66 -19.14
CA LEU A 107 -2.74 1.48 -18.39
C LEU A 107 -2.26 1.72 -16.94
N LYS A 108 -2.60 2.86 -16.32
CA LYS A 108 -2.29 3.12 -14.91
C LYS A 108 -3.45 2.75 -14.00
N ALA A 109 -3.13 2.27 -12.82
CA ALA A 109 -4.11 1.95 -11.80
C ALA A 109 -3.56 2.22 -10.40
N SER A 110 -4.45 2.60 -9.48
CA SER A 110 -4.08 2.84 -8.09
C SER A 110 -5.13 2.30 -7.13
N PHE A 111 -4.68 1.95 -5.93
CA PHE A 111 -5.53 1.44 -4.88
C PHE A 111 -4.98 1.87 -3.52
N GLN A 112 -5.88 2.20 -2.59
CA GLN A 112 -5.51 2.56 -1.23
C GLN A 112 -6.57 2.06 -0.24
N THR A 113 -6.12 1.45 0.85
CA THR A 113 -6.98 1.02 1.95
C THR A 113 -6.21 1.03 3.27
N VAL A 114 -6.92 0.80 4.37
CA VAL A 114 -6.37 0.58 5.70
C VAL A 114 -6.89 -0.73 6.25
N THR A 115 -6.02 -1.48 6.95
CA THR A 115 -6.37 -2.77 7.56
C THR A 115 -5.75 -2.87 8.95
N SER A 116 -6.46 -3.50 9.89
CA SER A 116 -5.92 -3.83 11.21
C SER A 116 -5.03 -5.08 11.18
N PHE A 117 -5.13 -5.89 10.12
CA PHE A 117 -4.34 -7.11 9.95
C PHE A 117 -2.99 -6.79 9.34
N LYS A 118 -1.92 -7.43 9.84
CA LYS A 118 -0.58 -7.26 9.30
C LYS A 118 -0.44 -8.03 7.98
N PRO A 119 -0.15 -7.35 6.85
CA PRO A 119 0.05 -8.03 5.58
C PRO A 119 1.41 -8.73 5.54
N SER A 120 1.43 -9.93 4.97
CA SER A 120 2.63 -10.73 4.65
C SER A 120 2.83 -10.92 3.14
N LYS A 121 1.75 -10.76 2.34
CA LYS A 121 1.76 -10.83 0.87
C LYS A 121 0.58 -10.02 0.32
N VAL A 122 0.74 -9.41 -0.85
CA VAL A 122 -0.35 -8.77 -1.60
C VAL A 122 -0.36 -9.31 -3.03
N PHE A 123 -1.56 -9.59 -3.55
CA PHE A 123 -1.74 -10.05 -4.92
C PHE A 123 -3.07 -9.56 -5.48
N ILE A 124 -3.19 -9.59 -6.80
CA ILE A 124 -4.33 -9.07 -7.55
C ILE A 124 -4.82 -10.18 -8.47
N THR A 125 -6.13 -10.41 -8.47
CA THR A 125 -6.79 -11.33 -9.39
C THR A 125 -7.74 -10.57 -10.31
N ALA A 126 -8.06 -11.16 -11.45
CA ALA A 126 -9.16 -10.72 -12.29
C ALA A 126 -10.39 -11.59 -12.03
N GLU A 127 -11.49 -10.96 -11.63
CA GLU A 127 -12.71 -11.61 -11.16
C GLU A 127 -13.95 -11.15 -11.94
N ASP A 128 -15.03 -11.92 -11.82
CA ASP A 128 -16.34 -11.55 -12.37
C ASP A 128 -17.14 -10.63 -11.44
N ASN A 129 -16.87 -10.70 -10.13
CA ASN A 129 -17.54 -9.91 -9.08
C ASN A 129 -16.50 -9.29 -8.12
N GLN A 130 -16.74 -8.04 -7.71
CA GLN A 130 -15.91 -7.29 -6.77
C GLN A 130 -15.93 -7.87 -5.34
N ASP A 131 -17.06 -8.47 -4.96
CA ASP A 131 -17.31 -9.01 -3.61
C ASP A 131 -16.96 -10.50 -3.52
N ALA A 132 -16.02 -10.96 -4.35
CA ALA A 132 -15.52 -12.34 -4.32
C ALA A 132 -15.02 -12.69 -2.91
N GLN A 133 -15.49 -13.83 -2.39
CA GLN A 133 -15.09 -14.34 -1.06
C GLN A 133 -13.76 -15.09 -1.09
N TYR A 134 -13.42 -15.67 -2.24
CA TYR A 134 -12.20 -16.40 -2.48
C TYR A 134 -11.53 -15.92 -3.77
N PRO A 135 -10.19 -15.88 -3.83
CA PRO A 135 -9.49 -15.51 -5.05
C PRO A 135 -9.71 -16.58 -6.13
N GLY A 136 -10.01 -16.12 -7.33
CA GLY A 136 -10.04 -16.94 -8.53
C GLY A 136 -8.65 -17.33 -9.01
N ASN A 137 -8.61 -18.13 -10.07
CA ASN A 137 -7.37 -18.72 -10.59
C ASN A 137 -6.53 -17.75 -11.42
N LEU A 138 -7.09 -16.61 -11.84
CA LEU A 138 -6.42 -15.66 -12.73
C LEU A 138 -5.66 -14.62 -11.91
N ILE A 139 -4.52 -15.03 -11.34
CA ILE A 139 -3.62 -14.14 -10.59
C ILE A 139 -2.82 -13.29 -11.58
N VAL A 140 -3.04 -11.97 -11.51
CA VAL A 140 -2.50 -10.99 -12.44
C VAL A 140 -1.18 -10.43 -11.94
N LEU A 141 -1.09 -10.08 -10.66
CA LEU A 141 0.13 -9.57 -10.04
C LEU A 141 0.27 -10.13 -8.63
N THR A 142 1.49 -10.41 -8.20
CA THR A 142 1.77 -10.92 -6.85
C THR A 142 3.10 -10.37 -6.34
N THR A 143 3.18 -10.02 -5.06
CA THR A 143 4.46 -9.72 -4.42
C THR A 143 5.13 -11.00 -3.93
N LYS A 144 6.43 -10.91 -3.62
CA LYS A 144 7.07 -11.85 -2.69
C LYS A 144 6.45 -11.70 -1.29
N ARG A 145 6.66 -12.69 -0.41
CA ARG A 145 6.35 -12.54 1.02
C ARG A 145 7.34 -11.57 1.69
N PHE A 146 6.91 -10.80 2.69
CA PHE A 146 7.67 -9.70 3.31
C PHE A 146 7.40 -9.48 4.81
#